data_AF-A0A0F9CGC9-F1
#
_entry.id   AF-A0A0F9CGC9-F1
#
_cell.length_a   1.000
_cell.length_b   1.000
_cell.length_c   1.000
_cell.angle_alpha   90.00
_cell.angle_beta   90.00
_cell.angle_gamma   90.00
#
_symmetry.space_group_name_H-M   'P 1'
#
loop_
_entity.id
_entity.type
_entity.pdbx_description
1 polymer ?
#
loop_
_entity_poly.entity_id
_entity_poly.type
_entity_poly.pdbx_seq_one_letter_code
_entity_poly.pdbx_strand_id
1 'polypeptide(L)'
;MNIRFGTRCDWGGMFGLEPNDLETRHLKKIDVDKLIEMLDKDERVEKIVADKLIKCSIDYLPYLQKLEKEEIKRFSFLVSKYNECIKLREKEIKSKSTCYNSYRNQYILWNLLNNSNKAKEFHRWVKGESSVIKQNKIDFVWLYNSYPYLNDLVVKKIIKCQGYNYNPSIAITKMINDLPEKSFKQYLDLIFTCNKRIHALILSNPFTPREYIIKGLRSIAGKKRLPKINVTLNKSILLELPTVMRLEVLESLMLYYSKIRFEDIKTSEDLEVLLFSSVIRHNARVGRVLAMFKRCYTDRSML
;
A
#
# COMPACT_ATOMS: atom_id res chain seq x y z
N MET A 1 -37.12 31.79 11.56
CA MET A 1 -35.66 31.64 11.74
C MET A 1 -35.40 30.15 12.00
N ASN A 2 -34.84 29.42 11.03
CA ASN A 2 -34.62 27.97 11.12
C ASN A 2 -33.38 27.69 11.97
N ILE A 3 -33.57 27.30 13.23
CA ILE A 3 -32.49 26.82 14.08
C ILE A 3 -32.27 25.34 13.75
N ARG A 4 -31.21 25.06 12.99
CA ARG A 4 -30.70 23.70 12.77
C ARG A 4 -30.13 23.18 14.09
N PHE A 5 -30.74 22.13 14.65
CA PHE A 5 -30.11 21.34 15.70
C PHE A 5 -28.85 20.68 15.15
N GLY A 6 -27.69 21.18 15.55
CA GLY A 6 -26.42 20.49 15.37
C GLY A 6 -26.41 19.24 16.24
N THR A 7 -26.34 18.08 15.61
CA THR A 7 -26.13 16.78 16.27
C THR A 7 -24.74 16.68 16.89
N ARG A 8 -24.59 17.22 18.10
CA ARG A 8 -23.57 16.84 19.10
C ARG A 8 -24.23 16.97 20.48
N CYS A 9 -25.07 16.01 20.81
CA CYS A 9 -25.62 15.92 22.15
C CYS A 9 -24.55 15.29 23.04
N ASP A 10 -23.78 16.13 23.73
CA ASP A 10 -22.88 15.71 24.81
C ASP A 10 -23.77 15.09 25.91
N TRP A 11 -23.62 13.78 26.14
CA TRP A 11 -24.52 12.99 27.00
C TRP A 11 -24.63 13.50 28.45
N GLY A 12 -23.65 14.27 28.90
CA GLY A 12 -23.65 14.96 30.18
C GLY A 12 -24.34 16.34 30.18
N GLY A 13 -24.33 17.02 29.03
CA GLY A 13 -24.89 18.38 28.88
C GLY A 13 -26.41 18.44 29.02
N MET A 14 -27.14 17.36 28.68
CA MET A 14 -28.59 17.28 28.90
C MET A 14 -28.98 17.13 30.38
N PHE A 15 -28.05 16.73 31.26
CA PHE A 15 -28.28 16.52 32.69
C PHE A 15 -27.37 17.37 33.59
N GLY A 16 -26.57 18.29 33.02
CA GLY A 16 -25.62 19.13 33.74
C GLY A 16 -24.46 18.37 34.39
N LEU A 17 -24.16 17.15 33.95
CA LEU A 17 -23.08 16.33 34.48
C LEU A 17 -21.87 16.42 33.57
N GLU A 18 -20.74 16.90 34.09
CA GLU A 18 -19.46 16.76 33.42
C GLU A 18 -18.90 15.34 33.63
N PRO A 19 -18.02 14.84 32.74
CA PRO A 19 -17.34 13.55 32.93
C PRO A 19 -16.71 13.40 34.32
N ASN A 20 -16.24 14.51 34.91
CA ASN A 20 -15.61 14.57 36.22
C ASN A 20 -16.60 14.36 37.39
N ASP A 21 -17.89 14.63 37.19
CA ASP A 21 -18.93 14.44 38.21
C ASP A 21 -19.32 12.97 38.39
N LEU A 22 -18.90 12.10 37.45
CA LEU A 22 -19.23 10.69 37.48
C LEU A 22 -18.20 9.90 38.28
N GLU A 23 -18.67 9.14 39.26
CA GLU A 23 -17.88 8.09 39.89
C GLU A 23 -17.61 6.92 38.93
N THR A 24 -16.52 6.18 39.15
CA THR A 24 -16.12 4.97 38.39
C THR A 24 -17.26 3.94 38.29
N ARG A 25 -18.09 3.79 39.33
CA ARG A 25 -19.24 2.87 39.31
C ARG A 25 -20.32 3.27 38.30
N HIS A 26 -20.48 4.57 38.03
CA HIS A 26 -21.41 5.11 37.04
C HIS A 26 -20.85 4.91 35.63
N LEU A 27 -19.58 5.26 35.42
CA LEU A 27 -18.88 5.04 34.14
C LEU A 27 -18.93 3.58 33.70
N LYS A 28 -18.81 2.62 34.64
CA LYS A 28 -18.93 1.19 34.36
C LYS A 28 -20.31 0.77 33.80
N LYS A 29 -21.37 1.53 34.05
CA LYS A 29 -22.73 1.23 33.53
C LYS A 29 -22.99 1.82 32.13
N ILE A 30 -22.18 2.79 31.70
CA ILE A 30 -22.34 3.46 30.40
C ILE A 30 -21.94 2.52 29.25
N ASP A 31 -22.66 2.56 28.14
CA ASP A 31 -22.33 1.80 26.93
C ASP A 31 -20.95 2.16 26.37
N VAL A 32 -20.28 1.18 25.74
CA VAL A 32 -18.91 1.34 25.24
C VAL A 32 -18.81 2.46 24.20
N ASP A 33 -19.83 2.65 23.37
CA ASP A 33 -19.84 3.68 22.33
C ASP A 33 -19.83 5.10 22.88
N LYS A 34 -20.59 5.37 23.94
CA LYS A 34 -20.57 6.65 24.64
C LYS A 34 -19.27 6.86 25.40
N LEU A 35 -18.73 5.80 26.01
CA LEU A 35 -17.42 5.86 26.66
C LEU A 35 -16.31 6.22 25.65
N ILE A 36 -16.36 5.74 24.41
CA ILE A 36 -15.39 6.09 23.37
C ILE A 36 -15.37 7.62 23.10
N GLU A 37 -16.53 8.29 23.15
CA GLU A 37 -16.63 9.74 22.96
C GLU A 37 -16.01 10.55 24.12
N MET A 38 -15.81 9.89 25.26
CA MET A 38 -15.26 10.49 26.48
C MET A 38 -13.78 10.15 26.72
N LEU A 39 -13.13 9.37 25.85
CA LEU A 39 -11.75 8.93 26.03
C LEU A 39 -10.76 10.11 26.21
N ASP A 40 -11.04 11.25 25.60
CA ASP A 40 -10.24 12.48 25.74
C ASP A 40 -10.58 13.34 26.94
N LYS A 41 -11.72 13.08 27.55
CA LYS A 41 -12.30 13.94 28.59
C LYS A 41 -12.01 13.42 30.00
N ASP A 42 -11.74 12.12 30.14
CA ASP A 42 -11.49 11.48 31.44
C ASP A 42 -10.56 10.26 31.28
N GLU A 43 -9.42 10.27 31.98
CA GLU A 43 -8.39 9.22 31.93
C GLU A 43 -8.88 7.84 32.39
N ARG A 44 -9.89 7.78 33.28
CA ARG A 44 -10.42 6.53 33.83
C ARG A 44 -11.18 5.73 32.77
N VAL A 45 -11.70 6.42 31.75
CA VAL A 45 -12.53 5.86 30.68
C VAL A 45 -11.75 4.84 29.87
N GLU A 46 -10.47 5.09 29.57
CA GLU A 46 -9.63 4.15 28.81
C GLU A 46 -9.61 2.77 29.48
N LYS A 47 -9.40 2.74 30.80
CA LYS A 47 -9.35 1.49 31.58
C LYS A 47 -10.69 0.77 31.59
N ILE A 48 -11.79 1.49 31.74
CA ILE A 48 -13.14 0.92 31.78
C ILE A 48 -13.51 0.31 30.43
N VAL A 49 -13.22 1.02 29.33
CA VAL A 49 -13.45 0.50 27.98
C VAL A 49 -12.63 -0.77 27.77
N ALA A 50 -11.35 -0.75 28.13
CA ALA A 50 -10.46 -1.90 28.01
C ALA A 50 -10.93 -3.12 28.83
N ASP A 51 -11.39 -2.93 30.06
CA ASP A 51 -11.96 -4.01 30.88
C ASP A 51 -13.21 -4.62 30.24
N LYS A 52 -14.08 -3.77 29.66
CA LYS A 52 -15.27 -4.21 28.94
C LYS A 52 -14.91 -5.01 27.69
N LEU A 53 -13.87 -4.60 26.95
CA LEU A 53 -13.37 -5.33 25.77
C LEU A 53 -12.96 -6.76 26.09
N ILE A 54 -12.24 -6.97 27.18
CA ILE A 54 -11.75 -8.31 27.55
C ILE A 54 -12.91 -9.24 27.92
N LYS A 55 -13.93 -8.69 28.61
CA LYS A 55 -15.07 -9.47 29.12
C LYS A 55 -16.16 -9.73 28.08
N CYS A 56 -16.20 -8.95 27.00
CA CYS A 56 -17.27 -9.08 26.01
C CYS A 56 -17.16 -10.37 25.18
N SER A 57 -18.32 -10.89 24.73
CA SER A 57 -18.40 -12.02 23.80
C SER A 57 -18.07 -11.55 22.38
N ILE A 58 -17.69 -12.49 21.50
CA ILE A 58 -17.40 -12.19 20.09
C ILE A 58 -18.56 -11.47 19.38
N ASP A 59 -19.80 -11.69 19.79
CA ASP A 59 -21.00 -11.07 19.20
C ASP A 59 -21.18 -9.61 19.59
N TYR A 60 -20.50 -9.14 20.64
CA TYR A 60 -20.52 -7.76 21.09
C TYR A 60 -19.41 -6.92 20.43
N LEU A 61 -18.35 -7.56 19.92
CA LEU A 61 -17.20 -6.91 19.30
C LEU A 61 -17.46 -6.20 17.96
N PRO A 62 -18.44 -6.57 17.10
CA PRO A 62 -18.77 -5.81 15.89
C PRO A 62 -19.16 -4.35 16.16
N TYR A 63 -19.76 -4.05 17.31
CA TYR A 63 -20.06 -2.66 17.73
C TYR A 63 -18.78 -1.83 17.99
N LEU A 64 -17.64 -2.48 18.16
CA LEU A 64 -16.34 -1.85 18.30
C LEU A 64 -15.75 -1.39 16.97
N GLN A 65 -16.43 -1.59 15.84
CA GLN A 65 -16.09 -0.87 14.60
C GLN A 65 -16.15 0.65 14.79
N LYS A 66 -16.88 1.15 15.79
CA LYS A 66 -16.80 2.55 16.22
C LYS A 66 -15.38 2.94 16.70
N LEU A 67 -14.51 1.96 16.99
CA LEU A 67 -13.08 2.17 17.30
C LEU A 67 -12.19 2.31 16.04
N GLU A 68 -12.74 2.30 14.83
CA GLU A 68 -11.95 2.48 13.59
C GLU A 68 -11.29 3.87 13.48
N LYS A 69 -11.71 4.82 14.33
CA LYS A 69 -11.14 6.17 14.42
C LYS A 69 -9.64 6.10 14.68
N GLU A 70 -8.86 6.73 13.82
CA GLU A 70 -7.40 6.75 13.97
C GLU A 70 -6.95 7.38 15.28
N GLU A 71 -7.73 8.31 15.82
CA GLU A 71 -7.52 8.98 17.11
C GLU A 71 -7.35 8.00 18.27
N ILE A 72 -7.92 6.79 18.17
CA ILE A 72 -7.85 5.80 19.24
C ILE A 72 -6.47 5.17 19.39
N LYS A 73 -5.64 5.24 18.34
CA LYS A 73 -4.25 4.75 18.38
C LYS A 73 -3.40 5.45 19.45
N ARG A 74 -3.79 6.64 19.91
CA ARG A 74 -3.07 7.35 20.99
C ARG A 74 -3.25 6.71 22.37
N PHE A 75 -4.30 5.91 22.56
CA PHE A 75 -4.62 5.24 23.82
C PHE A 75 -3.94 3.86 23.89
N SER A 76 -2.68 3.86 24.34
CA SER A 76 -1.81 2.68 24.29
C SER A 76 -2.32 1.48 25.12
N PHE A 77 -2.97 1.73 26.26
CA PHE A 77 -3.50 0.67 27.11
C PHE A 77 -4.70 0.01 26.44
N LEU A 78 -5.60 0.81 25.86
CA LEU A 78 -6.74 0.31 25.10
C LEU A 78 -6.33 -0.52 23.89
N VAL A 79 -5.34 -0.05 23.11
CA VAL A 79 -4.78 -0.81 21.97
C VAL A 79 -4.18 -2.13 22.44
N SER A 80 -3.45 -2.14 23.56
CA SER A 80 -2.88 -3.36 24.13
C SER A 80 -3.96 -4.37 24.51
N LYS A 81 -5.01 -3.94 25.23
CA LYS A 81 -6.12 -4.81 25.65
C LYS A 81 -6.99 -5.27 24.50
N TYR A 82 -7.16 -4.47 23.45
CA TYR A 82 -7.77 -4.92 22.21
C TYR A 82 -6.99 -6.11 21.61
N ASN A 83 -5.67 -5.98 21.47
CA ASN A 83 -4.84 -7.07 20.94
C ASN A 83 -4.85 -8.34 21.80
N GLU A 84 -5.00 -8.19 23.12
CA GLU A 84 -5.19 -9.31 24.06
C GLU A 84 -6.54 -10.00 23.83
N CYS A 85 -7.63 -9.24 23.71
CA CYS A 85 -8.97 -9.76 23.43
C CYS A 85 -9.01 -10.58 22.13
N ILE A 86 -8.39 -10.09 21.05
CA ILE A 86 -8.29 -10.83 19.78
C ILE A 86 -7.62 -12.20 19.97
N LYS A 87 -6.56 -12.28 20.79
CA LYS A 87 -5.87 -13.54 21.06
C LYS A 87 -6.74 -14.51 21.87
N LEU A 88 -7.41 -14.02 22.91
CA LEU A 88 -8.30 -14.83 23.76
C LEU A 88 -9.43 -15.45 22.93
N ARG A 89 -9.99 -14.68 21.99
CA ARG A 89 -11.14 -15.11 21.17
C ARG A 89 -10.76 -15.81 19.87
N GLU A 90 -9.47 -16.08 19.62
CA GLU A 90 -9.01 -16.63 18.33
C GLU A 90 -9.70 -17.95 17.95
N LYS A 91 -9.94 -18.85 18.92
CA LYS A 91 -10.64 -20.12 18.70
C LYS A 91 -12.12 -19.92 18.38
N GLU A 92 -12.80 -19.05 19.13
CA GLU A 92 -14.22 -18.71 18.94
C GLU A 92 -14.45 -18.02 17.59
N ILE A 93 -13.50 -17.16 17.17
CA ILE A 93 -13.53 -16.56 15.84
C ILE A 93 -13.53 -17.70 14.81
N LYS A 94 -12.53 -18.59 14.86
CA LYS A 94 -12.37 -19.70 13.90
C LYS A 94 -13.56 -20.67 13.83
N SER A 95 -14.27 -20.91 14.94
CA SER A 95 -15.30 -21.95 15.00
C SER A 95 -16.67 -21.55 14.44
N LYS A 96 -16.94 -20.26 14.17
CA LYS A 96 -18.20 -19.82 13.54
C LYS A 96 -18.11 -19.90 11.99
N SER A 97 -18.72 -20.92 11.35
CA SER A 97 -18.89 -21.05 9.88
C SER A 97 -20.38 -20.98 9.49
N THR A 98 -20.85 -20.01 8.69
CA THR A 98 -20.86 -20.04 7.20
C THR A 98 -20.60 -18.66 6.54
N CYS A 99 -20.50 -17.58 7.33
CA CYS A 99 -20.20 -16.20 6.86
C CYS A 99 -18.83 -15.68 7.34
N TYR A 100 -17.88 -16.58 7.60
CA TYR A 100 -16.62 -16.33 8.30
C TYR A 100 -15.79 -15.14 7.78
N ASN A 101 -15.67 -14.99 6.46
CA ASN A 101 -14.91 -13.90 5.85
C ASN A 101 -15.46 -12.51 6.19
N SER A 102 -16.79 -12.37 6.18
CA SER A 102 -17.45 -11.09 6.47
C SER A 102 -17.25 -10.68 7.93
N TYR A 103 -17.40 -11.62 8.87
CA TYR A 103 -17.19 -11.35 10.28
C TYR A 103 -15.73 -11.04 10.63
N ARG A 104 -14.75 -11.74 10.05
CA ARG A 104 -13.33 -11.47 10.35
C ARG A 104 -12.92 -10.07 9.89
N ASN A 105 -13.32 -9.67 8.68
CA ASN A 105 -13.06 -8.33 8.13
C ASN A 105 -13.70 -7.22 8.99
N GLN A 106 -14.85 -7.52 9.60
CA GLN A 106 -15.57 -6.64 10.50
C GLN A 106 -14.99 -6.59 11.92
N TYR A 107 -14.32 -7.66 12.35
CA TYR A 107 -13.87 -7.84 13.73
C TYR A 107 -12.42 -7.38 13.95
N ILE A 108 -11.54 -7.65 12.98
CA ILE A 108 -10.11 -7.33 13.07
C ILE A 108 -9.83 -5.97 12.44
N LEU A 109 -9.58 -4.98 13.29
CA LEU A 109 -9.25 -3.63 12.87
C LEU A 109 -7.74 -3.52 12.65
N TRP A 110 -7.31 -3.59 11.38
CA TRP A 110 -5.89 -3.56 10.97
C TRP A 110 -5.07 -2.46 11.68
N ASN A 111 -5.70 -1.29 11.84
CA ASN A 111 -5.10 -0.10 12.43
C ASN A 111 -4.78 -0.24 13.93
N LEU A 112 -5.49 -1.12 14.64
CA LEU A 112 -5.29 -1.37 16.07
C LEU A 112 -4.45 -2.61 16.34
N LEU A 113 -4.01 -3.33 15.31
CA LEU A 113 -3.14 -4.49 15.49
C LEU A 113 -1.71 -4.09 15.83
N ASN A 114 -1.18 -4.71 16.88
CA ASN A 114 0.24 -4.68 17.16
C ASN A 114 1.04 -5.54 16.17
N ASN A 115 2.36 -5.41 16.20
CA ASN A 115 3.28 -6.09 15.28
C ASN A 115 3.12 -7.62 15.29
N SER A 116 2.92 -8.22 16.46
CA SER A 116 2.71 -9.67 16.60
C SER A 116 1.43 -10.14 15.90
N ASN A 117 0.31 -9.44 16.09
CA ASN A 117 -0.95 -9.80 15.45
C ASN A 117 -0.95 -9.47 13.95
N LYS A 118 -0.28 -8.40 13.52
CA LYS A 118 -0.04 -8.13 12.07
C LYS A 118 0.71 -9.29 11.42
N ALA A 119 1.79 -9.78 12.03
CA ALA A 119 2.56 -10.91 11.52
C ALA A 119 1.71 -12.19 11.40
N LYS A 120 0.81 -12.44 12.37
CA LYS A 120 -0.17 -13.54 12.27
C LYS A 120 -1.09 -13.39 11.06
N GLU A 121 -1.62 -12.20 10.79
CA GLU A 121 -2.48 -11.97 9.62
C GLU A 121 -1.73 -12.20 8.30
N PHE A 122 -0.47 -11.77 8.20
CA PHE A 122 0.41 -12.10 7.07
C PHE A 122 0.61 -13.60 6.90
N HIS A 123 0.84 -14.32 7.99
CA HIS A 123 1.02 -15.78 7.92
C HIS A 123 -0.24 -16.49 7.41
N ARG A 124 -1.42 -16.07 7.87
CA ARG A 124 -2.72 -16.56 7.38
C ARG A 124 -2.89 -16.32 5.89
N TRP A 125 -2.65 -15.07 5.48
CA TRP A 125 -2.80 -14.69 4.08
C TRP A 125 -1.87 -15.49 3.17
N VAL A 126 -0.62 -15.69 3.59
CA VAL A 126 0.34 -16.51 2.86
C VAL A 126 -0.18 -17.93 2.67
N LYS A 127 -0.72 -18.54 3.74
CA LYS A 127 -1.33 -19.89 3.73
C LYS A 127 -2.64 -19.99 2.95
N GLY A 128 -3.20 -18.88 2.45
CA GLY A 128 -4.49 -18.88 1.77
C GLY A 128 -5.69 -18.92 2.74
N GLU A 129 -5.44 -18.72 4.03
CA GLU A 129 -6.50 -18.54 5.04
C GLU A 129 -7.08 -17.12 4.95
N SER A 130 -8.30 -16.95 5.44
CA SER A 130 -8.95 -15.65 5.59
C SER A 130 -8.09 -14.67 6.39
N SER A 131 -7.84 -13.50 5.81
CA SER A 131 -6.97 -12.47 6.38
C SER A 131 -7.46 -11.08 6.02
N VAL A 132 -7.28 -10.12 6.92
CA VAL A 132 -7.77 -8.73 6.76
C VAL A 132 -6.74 -7.77 6.16
N ILE A 133 -5.66 -8.29 5.57
CA ILE A 133 -4.56 -7.46 5.06
C ILE A 133 -5.04 -6.48 4.00
N LYS A 134 -4.79 -5.20 4.26
CA LYS A 134 -4.95 -4.14 3.26
C LYS A 134 -3.64 -4.00 2.49
N GLN A 135 -3.64 -4.35 1.22
CA GLN A 135 -2.45 -4.40 0.35
C GLN A 135 -1.67 -3.08 0.28
N ASN A 136 -2.36 -1.94 0.35
CA ASN A 136 -1.76 -0.61 0.39
C ASN A 136 -1.12 -0.24 1.74
N LYS A 137 -1.32 -1.05 2.79
CA LYS A 137 -0.82 -0.83 4.15
C LYS A 137 0.29 -1.82 4.57
N ILE A 138 0.81 -2.62 3.64
CA ILE A 138 1.89 -3.57 3.90
C ILE A 138 3.20 -2.82 4.10
N ASP A 139 3.79 -2.86 5.30
CA ASP A 139 5.11 -2.26 5.54
C ASP A 139 6.21 -3.29 5.26
N PHE A 140 6.82 -3.22 4.07
CA PHE A 140 7.87 -4.15 3.65
C PHE A 140 9.19 -3.94 4.39
N VAL A 141 9.50 -2.72 4.82
CA VAL A 141 10.70 -2.42 5.59
C VAL A 141 10.58 -3.08 6.97
N TRP A 142 9.46 -2.87 7.65
CA TRP A 142 9.18 -3.52 8.93
C TRP A 142 9.13 -5.04 8.81
N LEU A 143 8.46 -5.59 7.80
CA LEU A 143 8.40 -7.03 7.57
C LEU A 143 9.78 -7.62 7.35
N TYR A 144 10.61 -6.99 6.51
CA TYR A 144 11.97 -7.43 6.26
C TYR A 144 12.82 -7.40 7.52
N ASN A 145 12.75 -6.33 8.31
CA ASN A 145 13.57 -6.17 9.52
C ASN A 145 13.10 -7.06 10.68
N SER A 146 11.79 -7.27 10.84
CA SER A 146 11.22 -7.96 12.01
C SER A 146 10.91 -9.43 11.75
N TYR A 147 10.55 -9.78 10.50
CA TYR A 147 10.14 -11.12 10.11
C TYR A 147 10.67 -11.51 8.71
N PRO A 148 12.00 -11.64 8.50
CA PRO A 148 12.60 -11.86 7.18
C PRO A 148 12.00 -13.04 6.39
N TYR A 149 11.78 -14.17 7.06
CA TYR A 149 11.14 -15.35 6.46
C TYR A 149 9.72 -15.07 5.96
N LEU A 150 8.93 -14.34 6.75
CA LEU A 150 7.56 -13.98 6.38
C LEU A 150 7.55 -12.96 5.24
N ASN A 151 8.49 -12.02 5.24
CA ASN A 151 8.68 -11.08 4.14
C ASN A 151 8.92 -11.83 2.81
N ASP A 152 9.80 -12.83 2.82
CA ASP A 152 10.08 -13.66 1.63
C ASP A 152 8.81 -14.34 1.09
N LEU A 153 8.04 -14.96 1.98
CA LEU A 153 6.79 -15.60 1.58
C LEU A 153 5.75 -14.61 1.03
N VAL A 154 5.61 -13.44 1.67
CA VAL A 154 4.72 -12.36 1.23
C VAL A 154 5.13 -11.86 -0.15
N VAL A 155 6.42 -11.54 -0.35
CA VAL A 155 6.94 -11.05 -1.62
C VAL A 155 6.77 -12.07 -2.73
N LYS A 156 7.13 -13.34 -2.49
CA LYS A 156 6.94 -14.42 -3.47
C LYS A 156 5.48 -14.61 -3.86
N LYS A 157 4.56 -14.53 -2.89
CA LYS A 157 3.11 -14.60 -3.17
C LYS A 157 2.64 -13.42 -4.02
N ILE A 158 3.15 -12.22 -3.75
CA ILE A 158 2.84 -11.01 -4.52
C ILE A 158 3.32 -11.14 -5.97
N ILE A 159 4.58 -11.51 -6.16
CA ILE A 159 5.19 -11.65 -7.49
C ILE A 159 4.47 -12.70 -8.33
N LYS A 160 4.06 -13.81 -7.71
CA LYS A 160 3.31 -14.90 -8.36
C LYS A 160 1.82 -14.61 -8.56
N CYS A 161 1.31 -13.47 -8.11
CA CYS A 161 -0.12 -13.11 -8.15
C CYS A 161 -1.06 -14.19 -7.54
N GLN A 162 -0.62 -14.91 -6.50
CA GLN A 162 -1.40 -16.01 -5.92
C GLN A 162 -2.40 -15.52 -4.86
N GLY A 163 -3.68 -15.88 -5.00
CA GLY A 163 -4.71 -15.63 -3.97
C GLY A 163 -5.16 -14.17 -3.87
N TYR A 164 -5.16 -13.45 -4.99
CA TYR A 164 -5.66 -12.07 -5.05
C TYR A 164 -7.15 -12.03 -5.34
N ASN A 165 -7.92 -11.45 -4.43
CA ASN A 165 -9.33 -11.11 -4.67
C ASN A 165 -9.49 -9.80 -5.47
N TYR A 166 -8.45 -8.94 -5.50
CA TYR A 166 -8.46 -7.63 -6.17
C TYR A 166 -7.08 -7.27 -6.76
N ASN A 167 -7.06 -6.23 -7.61
CA ASN A 167 -5.94 -5.80 -8.47
C ASN A 167 -4.55 -5.85 -7.77
N PRO A 168 -3.68 -6.84 -8.12
CA PRO A 168 -2.38 -7.03 -7.48
C PRO A 168 -1.41 -5.87 -7.72
N SER A 169 -1.72 -4.95 -8.64
CA SER A 169 -0.85 -3.83 -8.99
C SER A 169 -0.49 -2.95 -7.79
N ILE A 170 -1.42 -2.73 -6.85
CA ILE A 170 -1.16 -1.89 -5.67
C ILE A 170 -0.08 -2.53 -4.79
N ALA A 171 -0.24 -3.82 -4.49
CA ALA A 171 0.73 -4.57 -3.69
C ALA A 171 2.09 -4.62 -4.38
N ILE A 172 2.12 -4.88 -5.70
CA ILE A 172 3.34 -4.97 -6.48
C ILE A 172 4.08 -3.63 -6.53
N THR A 173 3.39 -2.53 -6.84
CA THR A 173 4.00 -1.19 -6.86
C THR A 173 4.57 -0.83 -5.49
N LYS A 174 3.82 -1.10 -4.41
CA LYS A 174 4.29 -0.86 -3.05
C LYS A 174 5.51 -1.71 -2.70
N MET A 175 5.47 -3.00 -3.02
CA MET A 175 6.59 -3.92 -2.84
C MET A 175 7.85 -3.45 -3.57
N ILE A 176 7.72 -3.04 -4.84
CA ILE A 176 8.85 -2.55 -5.62
C ILE A 176 9.42 -1.27 -5.02
N ASN A 177 8.61 -0.37 -4.47
CA ASN A 177 9.11 0.90 -3.93
C ASN A 177 9.66 0.79 -2.50
N ASP A 178 9.08 -0.09 -1.68
CA ASP A 178 9.32 -0.11 -0.23
C ASP A 178 10.32 -1.21 0.19
N LEU A 179 10.65 -2.17 -0.68
CA LEU A 179 11.62 -3.21 -0.34
C LEU A 179 13.03 -2.63 -0.17
N PRO A 180 13.76 -2.98 0.91
CA PRO A 180 15.18 -2.63 1.03
C PRO A 180 16.00 -3.17 -0.14
N GLU A 181 17.02 -2.43 -0.59
CA GLU A 181 17.82 -2.75 -1.78
C GLU A 181 18.29 -4.21 -1.83
N LYS A 182 18.93 -4.70 -0.77
CA LYS A 182 19.42 -6.09 -0.68
C LYS A 182 18.30 -7.09 -0.91
N SER A 183 17.13 -6.81 -0.33
CA SER A 183 15.94 -7.64 -0.44
C SER A 183 15.30 -7.52 -1.82
N PHE A 184 15.30 -6.36 -2.46
CA PHE A 184 14.75 -6.20 -3.80
C PHE A 184 15.57 -6.99 -4.84
N LYS A 185 16.91 -6.89 -4.77
CA LYS A 185 17.82 -7.51 -5.75
C LYS A 185 17.66 -9.03 -5.84
N GLN A 186 17.46 -9.73 -4.72
CA GLN A 186 17.25 -11.19 -4.72
C GLN A 186 15.97 -11.64 -5.45
N TYR A 187 14.98 -10.76 -5.66
CA TYR A 187 13.72 -11.13 -6.32
C TYR A 187 13.67 -10.77 -7.79
N LEU A 188 14.71 -10.13 -8.33
CA LEU A 188 14.70 -9.64 -9.72
C LEU A 188 14.52 -10.78 -10.72
N ASP A 189 15.25 -11.89 -10.57
CA ASP A 189 15.07 -13.06 -11.44
C ASP A 189 13.64 -13.61 -11.35
N LEU A 190 13.11 -13.77 -10.14
CA LEU A 190 11.74 -14.24 -9.95
C LEU A 190 10.72 -13.30 -10.61
N ILE A 191 10.90 -11.98 -10.48
CA ILE A 191 10.05 -10.99 -11.15
C ILE A 191 10.02 -11.22 -12.66
N PHE A 192 11.19 -11.46 -13.28
CA PHE A 192 11.30 -11.67 -14.73
C PHE A 192 10.79 -13.01 -15.24
N THR A 193 10.64 -14.00 -14.36
CA THR A 193 9.93 -15.25 -14.67
C THR A 193 8.40 -15.13 -14.54
N CYS A 194 7.91 -14.03 -13.97
CA CYS A 194 6.50 -13.83 -13.67
C CYS A 194 5.83 -12.84 -14.65
N ASN A 195 4.84 -12.07 -14.18
CA ASN A 195 3.96 -11.28 -15.05
C ASN A 195 4.69 -10.09 -15.68
N LYS A 196 4.63 -9.99 -17.03
CA LYS A 196 5.23 -8.90 -17.84
C LYS A 196 4.85 -7.47 -17.41
N ARG A 197 3.75 -7.27 -16.66
CA ARG A 197 3.37 -5.95 -16.11
C ARG A 197 4.28 -5.53 -14.95
N ILE A 198 4.81 -6.49 -14.20
CA ILE A 198 5.74 -6.25 -13.08
C ILE A 198 7.08 -5.75 -13.62
N HIS A 199 7.52 -6.27 -14.77
CA HIS A 199 8.78 -5.87 -15.41
C HIS A 199 8.83 -4.38 -15.75
N ALA A 200 7.68 -3.75 -16.03
CA ALA A 200 7.64 -2.31 -16.26
C ALA A 200 7.84 -1.55 -14.94
N LEU A 201 7.23 -2.02 -13.84
CA LEU A 201 7.26 -1.36 -12.55
C LEU A 201 8.64 -1.31 -11.91
N ILE A 202 9.52 -2.30 -12.16
CA ILE A 202 10.90 -2.27 -11.64
C ILE A 202 11.66 -1.04 -12.14
N LEU A 203 11.32 -0.51 -13.32
CA LEU A 203 11.99 0.66 -13.90
C LEU A 203 11.85 1.90 -13.01
N SER A 204 10.90 1.89 -12.08
CA SER A 204 10.67 2.93 -11.07
C SER A 204 11.48 2.77 -9.78
N ASN A 205 12.11 1.63 -9.57
CA ASN A 205 12.98 1.43 -8.41
C ASN A 205 14.42 1.88 -8.73
N PRO A 206 14.99 2.81 -7.94
CA PRO A 206 16.33 3.37 -8.18
C PRO A 206 17.47 2.37 -7.96
N PHE A 207 17.22 1.27 -7.24
CA PHE A 207 18.18 0.21 -6.96
C PHE A 207 18.17 -0.90 -8.01
N THR A 208 17.37 -0.77 -9.07
CA THR A 208 17.33 -1.76 -10.17
C THR A 208 18.67 -1.78 -10.89
N PRO A 209 19.38 -2.92 -10.91
CA PRO A 209 20.64 -3.04 -11.63
C PRO A 209 20.43 -2.83 -13.12
N ARG A 210 21.46 -2.29 -13.79
CA ARG A 210 21.45 -1.94 -15.21
C ARG A 210 20.97 -3.08 -16.12
N GLU A 211 21.44 -4.30 -15.92
CA GLU A 211 21.03 -5.47 -16.70
C GLU A 211 19.50 -5.73 -16.65
N TYR A 212 18.89 -5.48 -15.49
CA TYR A 212 17.45 -5.63 -15.30
C TYR A 212 16.66 -4.42 -15.82
N ILE A 213 17.26 -3.22 -15.79
CA ILE A 213 16.71 -2.07 -16.52
C ILE A 213 16.59 -2.43 -18.01
N ILE A 214 17.66 -2.95 -18.62
CA ILE A 214 17.64 -3.38 -20.03
C ILE A 214 16.59 -4.46 -20.28
N LYS A 215 16.54 -5.52 -19.46
CA LYS A 215 15.47 -6.54 -19.56
C LYS A 215 14.07 -5.92 -19.44
N GLY A 216 13.89 -4.96 -18.54
CA GLY A 216 12.65 -4.23 -18.32
C GLY A 216 12.23 -3.41 -19.54
N LEU A 217 13.17 -2.64 -20.12
CA LEU A 217 12.98 -1.87 -21.34
C LEU A 217 12.61 -2.78 -22.53
N ARG A 218 13.35 -3.87 -22.73
CA ARG A 218 13.02 -4.88 -23.75
C ARG A 218 11.60 -5.42 -23.59
N SER A 219 11.16 -5.64 -22.35
CA SER A 219 9.84 -6.17 -22.06
C SER A 219 8.69 -5.18 -22.34
N ILE A 220 8.98 -3.88 -22.42
CA ILE A 220 7.97 -2.84 -22.68
C ILE A 220 7.98 -2.34 -24.12
N ALA A 221 8.95 -2.73 -24.93
CA ALA A 221 9.01 -2.37 -26.35
C ALA A 221 7.67 -2.70 -27.04
N GLY A 222 7.10 -1.70 -27.71
CA GLY A 222 5.86 -1.82 -28.48
C GLY A 222 4.58 -1.89 -27.64
N LYS A 223 4.64 -1.71 -26.31
CA LYS A 223 3.45 -1.72 -25.45
C LYS A 223 2.70 -0.39 -25.54
N LYS A 224 1.44 -0.44 -25.96
CA LYS A 224 0.53 0.72 -26.00
C LYS A 224 0.01 1.18 -24.64
N ARG A 225 0.15 0.35 -23.59
CA ARG A 225 -0.33 0.66 -22.24
C ARG A 225 0.70 0.19 -21.22
N LEU A 226 1.22 1.13 -20.45
CA LEU A 226 2.12 0.88 -19.33
C LEU A 226 1.45 1.31 -18.02
N PRO A 227 1.77 0.65 -16.90
CA PRO A 227 1.47 1.25 -15.61
C PRO A 227 2.21 2.59 -15.47
N LYS A 228 1.72 3.46 -14.59
CA LYS A 228 2.45 4.69 -14.26
C LYS A 228 3.82 4.30 -13.68
N ILE A 229 4.87 4.60 -14.43
CA ILE A 229 6.25 4.35 -14.03
C ILE A 229 7.06 5.64 -14.11
N ASN A 230 7.97 5.79 -13.16
CA ASN A 230 9.08 6.72 -13.24
C ASN A 230 10.25 5.94 -13.84
N VAL A 231 10.98 6.50 -14.79
CA VAL A 231 12.19 5.86 -15.33
C VAL A 231 13.24 6.91 -15.62
N THR A 232 14.48 6.59 -15.27
CA THR A 232 15.65 7.41 -15.59
C THR A 232 16.45 6.70 -16.66
N LEU A 233 16.74 7.38 -17.76
CA LEU A 233 17.47 6.85 -18.90
C LEU A 233 18.71 7.69 -19.18
N ASN A 234 19.74 7.07 -19.73
CA ASN A 234 20.92 7.75 -20.25
C ASN A 234 21.32 7.17 -21.61
N LYS A 235 22.22 7.85 -22.33
CA LYS A 235 22.70 7.46 -23.67
C LYS A 235 23.16 6.01 -23.67
N SER A 236 23.97 5.65 -22.67
CA SER A 236 24.56 4.32 -22.58
C SER A 236 23.52 3.20 -22.43
N ILE A 237 22.44 3.41 -21.65
CA ILE A 237 21.34 2.44 -21.49
C ILE A 237 20.59 2.24 -22.81
N LEU A 238 20.29 3.33 -23.53
CA LEU A 238 19.62 3.24 -24.82
C LEU A 238 20.48 2.52 -25.85
N LEU A 239 21.80 2.76 -25.85
CA LEU A 239 22.73 2.16 -26.81
C LEU A 239 22.79 0.62 -26.71
N GLU A 240 22.51 0.03 -25.56
CA GLU A 240 22.42 -1.43 -25.36
C GLU A 240 21.17 -2.09 -25.99
N LEU A 241 20.22 -1.29 -26.46
CA LEU A 241 19.05 -1.75 -27.19
C LEU A 241 19.28 -1.61 -28.70
N PRO A 242 18.78 -2.53 -29.55
CA PRO A 242 18.74 -2.32 -31.00
C PRO A 242 17.97 -1.05 -31.37
N THR A 243 18.35 -0.38 -32.45
CA THR A 243 17.79 0.95 -32.81
C THR A 243 16.26 0.93 -32.95
N VAL A 244 15.69 -0.12 -33.57
CA VAL A 244 14.23 -0.29 -33.68
C VAL A 244 13.57 -0.40 -32.29
N MET A 245 14.21 -1.11 -31.36
CA MET A 245 13.70 -1.30 -30.02
C MET A 245 13.81 -0.04 -29.17
N ARG A 246 14.87 0.78 -29.35
CA ARG A 246 14.96 2.11 -28.71
C ARG A 246 13.74 2.95 -29.06
N LEU A 247 13.40 3.00 -30.35
CA LEU A 247 12.23 3.73 -30.83
C LEU A 247 10.94 3.21 -30.18
N GLU A 248 10.73 1.90 -30.17
CA GLU A 248 9.55 1.26 -29.56
C GLU A 248 9.44 1.49 -28.05
N VAL A 249 10.56 1.47 -27.33
CA VAL A 249 10.62 1.74 -25.89
C VAL A 249 10.25 3.19 -25.62
N LEU A 250 10.85 4.13 -26.35
CA LEU A 250 10.56 5.55 -26.16
C LEU A 250 9.13 5.90 -26.54
N GLU A 251 8.58 5.30 -27.59
CA GLU A 251 7.15 5.45 -27.89
C GLU A 251 6.27 4.94 -26.74
N SER A 252 6.59 3.76 -26.20
CA SER A 252 5.82 3.16 -25.10
C SER A 252 5.88 4.03 -23.83
N LEU A 253 7.03 4.62 -23.54
CA LEU A 253 7.23 5.46 -22.36
C LEU A 253 6.63 6.87 -22.57
N MET A 254 6.93 7.53 -23.69
CA MET A 254 6.67 8.97 -23.90
C MET A 254 5.24 9.26 -24.36
N LEU A 255 4.65 8.38 -25.17
CA LEU A 255 3.31 8.61 -25.71
C LEU A 255 2.20 8.15 -24.75
N TYR A 256 2.50 7.28 -23.78
CA TYR A 256 1.49 6.54 -23.02
C TYR A 256 1.65 6.64 -21.49
N TYR A 257 1.92 7.83 -20.95
CA TYR A 257 1.77 8.19 -19.52
C TYR A 257 2.88 7.76 -18.53
N SER A 258 4.13 7.62 -18.96
CA SER A 258 5.27 7.43 -18.03
C SER A 258 5.99 8.73 -17.73
N LYS A 259 6.52 8.89 -16.50
CA LYS A 259 7.43 10.00 -16.17
C LYS A 259 8.85 9.58 -16.50
N ILE A 260 9.42 10.16 -17.55
CA ILE A 260 10.78 9.85 -17.98
C ILE A 260 11.71 10.99 -17.59
N ARG A 261 12.89 10.65 -17.11
CA ARG A 261 14.00 11.58 -16.93
C ARG A 261 15.16 11.10 -17.78
N PHE A 262 15.85 12.01 -18.46
CA PHE A 262 17.12 11.70 -19.09
C PHE A 262 18.26 12.41 -18.36
N GLU A 263 19.35 11.70 -18.11
CA GLU A 263 20.51 12.22 -17.36
C GLU A 263 21.47 13.01 -18.27
N ASP A 264 21.80 12.45 -19.43
CA ASP A 264 22.86 12.93 -20.33
C ASP A 264 22.36 13.20 -21.78
N ILE A 265 21.04 13.12 -22.00
CA ILE A 265 20.38 13.49 -23.25
C ILE A 265 19.68 14.82 -23.00
N LYS A 266 20.21 15.91 -23.58
CA LYS A 266 19.76 17.28 -23.28
C LYS A 266 19.00 17.90 -24.44
N THR A 267 19.31 17.51 -25.67
CA THR A 267 18.69 18.10 -26.87
C THR A 267 17.98 17.07 -27.74
N SER A 268 17.17 17.53 -28.69
CA SER A 268 16.56 16.64 -29.69
C SER A 268 17.60 15.97 -30.57
N GLU A 269 18.68 16.67 -30.88
CA GLU A 269 19.76 16.19 -31.73
C GLU A 269 20.51 15.06 -31.02
N ASP A 270 20.74 15.17 -29.71
CA ASP A 270 21.29 14.09 -28.88
C ASP A 270 20.46 12.81 -29.01
N LEU A 271 19.13 12.95 -28.96
CA LEU A 271 18.21 11.81 -29.03
C LEU A 271 18.09 11.26 -30.45
N GLU A 272 18.13 12.12 -31.45
CA GLU A 272 18.03 11.77 -32.87
C GLU A 272 19.19 10.85 -33.29
N VAL A 273 20.42 11.16 -32.87
CA VAL A 273 21.60 10.31 -33.12
C VAL A 273 21.42 8.90 -32.55
N LEU A 274 20.74 8.75 -31.40
CA LEU A 274 20.50 7.43 -30.78
C LEU A 274 19.39 6.64 -31.50
N LEU A 275 18.48 7.33 -32.17
CA LEU A 275 17.32 6.74 -32.85
C LEU A 275 17.56 6.48 -34.32
N PHE A 276 18.57 7.08 -34.94
CA PHE A 276 18.84 6.86 -36.35
C PHE A 276 19.72 5.64 -36.60
N SER A 277 19.25 4.84 -37.57
CA SER A 277 20.05 3.90 -38.32
C SER A 277 19.61 4.00 -39.79
N SER A 278 20.37 3.38 -40.68
CA SER A 278 20.00 3.22 -42.10
C SER A 278 18.59 2.64 -42.29
N VAL A 279 18.05 1.94 -41.28
CA VAL A 279 16.75 1.25 -41.32
C VAL A 279 15.57 2.15 -40.93
N ILE A 280 15.76 3.21 -40.14
CA ILE A 280 14.64 4.00 -39.57
C ILE A 280 14.77 5.52 -39.72
N ARG A 281 15.77 6.01 -40.47
CA ARG A 281 16.07 7.45 -40.66
C ARG A 281 14.88 8.30 -41.13
N HIS A 282 14.00 7.74 -41.97
CA HIS A 282 12.82 8.44 -42.51
C HIS A 282 11.51 8.01 -41.85
N ASN A 283 11.57 7.31 -40.72
CA ASN A 283 10.37 6.81 -40.07
C ASN A 283 9.65 7.97 -39.35
N ALA A 284 8.40 8.26 -39.74
CA ALA A 284 7.57 9.30 -39.10
C ALA A 284 7.42 9.12 -37.58
N ARG A 285 7.60 7.89 -37.07
CA ARG A 285 7.67 7.57 -35.64
C ARG A 285 8.79 8.31 -34.91
N VAL A 286 9.96 8.47 -35.54
CA VAL A 286 11.11 9.17 -34.95
C VAL A 286 10.76 10.64 -34.74
N GLY A 287 10.19 11.30 -35.75
CA GLY A 287 9.74 12.69 -35.64
C GLY A 287 8.74 12.91 -34.50
N ARG A 288 7.81 11.97 -34.27
CA ARG A 288 6.87 12.03 -33.13
C ARG A 288 7.57 11.92 -31.78
N VAL A 289 8.53 11.00 -31.64
CA VAL A 289 9.30 10.85 -30.39
C VAL A 289 10.14 12.09 -30.11
N LEU A 290 10.81 12.66 -31.12
CA LEU A 290 11.58 13.89 -30.99
C LEU A 290 10.71 15.10 -30.61
N ALA A 291 9.54 15.23 -31.23
CA ALA A 291 8.59 16.29 -30.89
C ALA A 291 8.09 16.18 -29.44
N MET A 292 7.81 14.96 -28.96
CA MET A 292 7.40 14.73 -27.58
C MET A 292 8.55 15.00 -26.59
N PHE A 293 9.77 14.60 -26.94
CA PHE A 293 10.96 14.91 -26.15
C PHE A 293 11.13 16.42 -25.96
N LYS A 294 11.03 17.21 -27.05
CA LYS A 294 11.10 18.68 -26.98
C LYS A 294 10.08 19.22 -25.97
N ARG A 295 8.81 18.82 -26.07
CA ARG A 295 7.74 19.24 -25.15
C ARG A 295 8.06 18.94 -23.68
N CYS A 296 8.52 17.71 -23.40
CA CYS A 296 8.87 17.31 -22.02
C CYS A 296 10.03 18.12 -21.40
N TYR A 297 10.93 18.66 -22.23
CA TYR A 297 12.05 19.50 -21.78
C TYR A 297 11.69 20.98 -21.71
N THR A 298 10.81 21.48 -22.57
CA THR A 298 10.37 22.89 -22.51
C THR A 298 9.52 23.17 -21.26
N ASP A 299 8.72 22.21 -20.82
CA ASP A 299 7.93 22.32 -19.58
C ASP A 299 8.78 22.27 -18.30
N ARG A 300 10.01 21.74 -18.36
CA ARG A 300 10.93 21.69 -17.21
C ARG A 300 11.80 22.93 -17.06
N SER A 301 11.97 23.73 -18.11
CA SER A 301 12.65 25.03 -18.04
C SER A 301 11.75 26.16 -17.52
N MET A 302 10.47 25.87 -17.22
CA MET A 302 9.51 26.81 -16.64
C MET A 302 9.17 26.53 -15.15
N LEU A 303 9.89 25.61 -14.51
CA LEU A 303 9.85 25.32 -13.06
C LEU A 303 11.25 25.51 -12.47
#